data_AF-A0A2E9QUC9-F1
#
_entry.id   AF-A0A2E9QUC9-F1
#
_cell.length_a   1.000
_cell.length_b   1.000
_cell.length_c   1.000
_cell.angle_alpha   90.00
_cell.angle_beta   90.00
_cell.angle_gamma   90.00
#
_symmetry.space_group_name_H-M   'P 1'
#
loop_
_entity.id
_entity.type
_entity.pdbx_description
1 polymer ?
#
loop_
_entity_poly.entity_id
_entity_poly.type
_entity_poly.pdbx_seq_one_letter_code
_entity_poly.pdbx_strand_id
1 'polypeptide(L)'
;CSNGSWGECSAPKAGNEVCDGKDNDCNGKIDDSNGNICPSGMQCKNGQCKPECLGGECAKGLQCVNGICEGVDPCKDVKCASGTRCSGGKCIDLCFFTSCTGNQKCEKGVCIEDNCYTKGCPNGEKCIDAKCQKDPCTGVNCPADQFCRKGTCVDSCFNVTCKSTERCVDGKCVTNPTTSGPCENVTCNSGEVCNNGKCEGSPCRGVTCPNGRQCVDGACEHDPCLHVQCPEGVCHIVDGKAQCVDKKQVPEENPGNTEGNNTGGENPTNTGGENPNSTSENPQGGGEKDEVLDGGTVGGKGNGDKDTTTNGNKIQSPGGCGCQVNGTSGQSPFVWMLFAFVLFGLVRRRQN
;
A
#
# COMPACT_ATOMS: atom_id res chain seq x y z
N CYS A 1 -21.18 20.69 20.69
CA CYS A 1 -20.79 21.67 19.65
C CYS A 1 -20.53 20.88 18.38
N SER A 2 -21.29 21.14 17.32
CA SER A 2 -21.06 20.60 15.98
C SER A 2 -21.06 21.79 15.01
N ASN A 3 -20.07 21.88 14.12
CA ASN A 3 -19.87 23.02 13.21
C ASN A 3 -19.91 24.40 13.90
N GLY A 4 -19.26 24.54 15.06
CA GLY A 4 -19.17 25.81 15.79
C GLY A 4 -20.47 26.26 16.47
N SER A 5 -21.55 25.47 16.40
CA SER A 5 -22.83 25.76 17.04
C SER A 5 -23.09 24.86 18.24
N TRP A 6 -23.57 25.44 19.34
CA TRP A 6 -24.05 24.69 20.50
C TRP A 6 -25.46 24.19 20.23
N GLY A 7 -25.66 22.88 20.33
CA GLY A 7 -26.96 22.21 20.26
C GLY A 7 -27.32 21.53 21.59
N GLU A 8 -28.52 20.96 21.66
CA GLU A 8 -28.96 20.16 22.80
C GLU A 8 -28.02 18.96 23.03
N CYS A 9 -27.81 18.62 24.31
CA CYS A 9 -26.98 17.48 24.67
C CYS A 9 -27.72 16.18 24.33
N SER A 10 -27.22 15.46 23.33
CA SER A 10 -27.78 14.17 22.88
C SER A 10 -27.09 12.96 23.52
N ALA A 11 -26.22 13.17 24.50
CA ALA A 11 -25.53 12.07 25.16
C ALA A 11 -26.47 11.30 26.10
N PRO A 12 -26.26 9.99 26.27
CA PRO A 12 -27.06 9.20 27.19
C PRO A 12 -26.91 9.72 28.63
N LYS A 13 -28.00 9.63 29.40
CA LYS A 13 -27.95 9.91 30.84
C LYS A 13 -27.11 8.83 31.50
N ALA A 14 -26.30 9.24 32.49
CA ALA A 14 -25.56 8.31 33.35
C ALA A 14 -26.50 7.22 33.89
N GLY A 15 -26.14 5.97 33.62
CA GLY A 15 -26.85 4.76 34.02
C GLY A 15 -26.00 3.93 34.97
N ASN A 16 -26.40 2.68 35.17
CA ASN A 16 -25.52 1.71 35.83
C ASN A 16 -24.45 1.25 34.86
N GLU A 17 -23.27 0.95 35.40
CA GLU A 17 -22.22 0.24 34.66
C GLU A 17 -22.73 -1.09 34.09
N VAL A 18 -22.28 -1.40 32.88
CA VAL A 18 -22.51 -2.65 32.17
C VAL A 18 -21.19 -3.00 31.51
N CYS A 19 -20.83 -4.28 31.49
CA CYS A 19 -19.59 -4.73 30.85
C CYS A 19 -19.68 -4.62 29.32
N ASP A 20 -19.46 -3.43 28.79
CA ASP A 20 -19.54 -3.13 27.36
C ASP A 20 -18.39 -2.24 26.86
N GLY A 21 -17.42 -1.97 27.73
CA GLY A 21 -16.23 -1.17 27.39
C GLY A 21 -16.53 0.32 27.35
N LYS A 22 -17.67 0.73 27.92
CA LYS A 22 -18.10 2.12 28.04
C LYS A 22 -18.13 2.55 29.50
N ASP A 23 -17.94 3.85 29.71
CA ASP A 23 -18.23 4.51 30.98
C ASP A 23 -19.71 4.86 30.95
N ASN A 24 -20.55 4.02 31.55
CA ASN A 24 -22.02 4.16 31.47
C ASN A 24 -22.56 5.06 32.58
N ASP A 25 -21.85 5.16 33.71
CA ASP A 25 -22.20 6.00 34.85
C ASP A 25 -21.50 7.37 34.84
N CYS A 26 -20.59 7.60 33.87
CA CYS A 26 -19.85 8.83 33.65
C CYS A 26 -18.92 9.22 34.80
N ASN A 27 -18.41 8.25 35.55
CA ASN A 27 -17.50 8.49 36.67
C ASN A 27 -16.02 8.64 36.24
N GLY A 28 -15.72 8.45 34.95
CA GLY A 28 -14.38 8.54 34.37
C GLY A 28 -13.61 7.22 34.36
N LYS A 29 -14.25 6.10 34.72
CA LYS A 29 -13.67 4.77 34.68
C LYS A 29 -14.60 3.84 33.90
N ILE A 30 -14.02 2.98 33.08
CA ILE A 30 -14.74 2.00 32.28
C ILE A 30 -14.97 0.74 33.11
N ASP A 31 -16.20 0.22 33.12
CA ASP A 31 -16.54 -1.09 33.67
C ASP A 31 -16.05 -1.29 35.13
N ASP A 32 -16.03 -0.23 35.96
CA ASP A 32 -15.29 -0.19 37.24
C ASP A 32 -16.06 -0.68 38.46
N SER A 33 -17.28 -1.16 38.23
CA SER A 33 -18.24 -1.63 39.22
C SER A 33 -17.88 -3.02 39.76
N ASN A 34 -16.73 -3.12 40.45
CA ASN A 34 -16.30 -4.18 41.37
C ASN A 34 -16.86 -5.60 41.10
N GLY A 35 -16.81 -6.05 39.85
CA GLY A 35 -17.15 -7.43 39.45
C GLY A 35 -18.63 -7.82 39.40
N ASN A 36 -19.58 -6.93 39.75
CA ASN A 36 -21.00 -7.28 39.83
C ASN A 36 -21.82 -6.93 38.56
N ILE A 37 -21.14 -6.52 37.49
CA ILE A 37 -21.71 -6.25 36.15
C ILE A 37 -21.76 -7.49 35.25
N CYS A 38 -21.19 -8.60 35.71
CA CYS A 38 -21.23 -9.87 35.02
C CYS A 38 -21.95 -10.93 35.86
N PRO A 39 -22.54 -11.96 35.22
CA PRO A 39 -23.09 -13.12 35.94
C PRO A 39 -22.05 -13.81 36.81
N SER A 40 -22.50 -14.59 37.81
CA SER A 40 -21.60 -15.32 38.71
C SER A 40 -20.61 -16.22 37.96
N GLY A 41 -19.34 -16.18 38.37
CA GLY A 41 -18.25 -16.93 37.73
C GLY A 41 -17.67 -16.26 36.48
N MET A 42 -17.99 -14.98 36.23
CA MET A 42 -17.45 -14.20 35.12
C MET A 42 -16.85 -12.88 35.60
N GLN A 43 -15.81 -12.43 34.92
CA GLN A 43 -15.17 -11.13 35.13
C GLN A 43 -15.30 -10.26 33.88
N CYS A 44 -15.52 -8.96 34.10
CA CYS A 44 -15.51 -8.01 33.01
C CYS A 44 -14.08 -7.73 32.56
N LYS A 45 -13.78 -7.98 31.27
CA LYS A 45 -12.53 -7.62 30.62
C LYS A 45 -12.76 -7.15 29.20
N ASN A 46 -12.20 -5.97 28.88
CA ASN A 46 -12.29 -5.34 27.57
C ASN A 46 -13.75 -5.26 27.05
N GLY A 47 -14.69 -4.89 27.94
CA GLY A 47 -16.11 -4.79 27.60
C GLY A 47 -16.82 -6.11 27.32
N GLN A 48 -16.30 -7.24 27.83
CA GLN A 48 -16.93 -8.54 27.71
C GLN A 48 -16.86 -9.32 29.03
N CYS A 49 -17.98 -9.94 29.43
CA CYS A 49 -18.01 -10.88 30.53
C CYS A 49 -17.35 -12.20 30.09
N LYS A 50 -16.17 -12.48 30.64
CA LYS A 50 -15.39 -13.69 30.37
C LYS A 50 -15.40 -14.63 31.57
N PRO A 51 -15.47 -15.96 31.39
CA PRO A 51 -15.46 -16.90 32.50
C PRO A 51 -14.12 -16.87 33.23
N GLU A 52 -14.17 -17.06 34.55
CA GLU A 52 -12.98 -17.26 35.38
C GLU A 52 -12.37 -18.65 35.14
N CYS A 53 -11.07 -18.78 35.41
CA CYS A 53 -10.43 -20.09 35.38
C CYS A 53 -10.90 -20.95 36.54
N LEU A 54 -11.26 -22.21 36.24
CA LEU A 54 -11.56 -23.20 37.27
C LEU A 54 -10.34 -24.12 37.40
N GLY A 55 -9.59 -23.97 38.50
CA GLY A 55 -8.37 -24.76 38.72
C GLY A 55 -7.25 -24.50 37.71
N GLY A 56 -7.25 -23.33 37.05
CA GLY A 56 -6.30 -22.99 35.98
C GLY A 56 -6.71 -23.51 34.59
N GLU A 57 -7.87 -24.15 34.47
CA GLU A 57 -8.39 -24.69 33.21
C GLU A 57 -9.60 -23.90 32.70
N CYS A 58 -9.82 -23.99 31.39
CA CYS A 58 -10.92 -23.33 30.69
C CYS A 58 -11.56 -24.27 29.67
N ALA A 59 -12.88 -24.19 29.53
CA ALA A 59 -13.62 -24.99 28.55
C ALA A 59 -13.41 -24.47 27.11
N LYS A 60 -13.72 -25.30 26.11
CA LYS A 60 -13.83 -24.92 24.68
C LYS A 60 -12.57 -24.29 24.07
N GLY A 61 -11.38 -24.81 24.40
CA GLY A 61 -10.13 -24.38 23.76
C GLY A 61 -9.67 -22.97 24.15
N LEU A 62 -10.24 -22.41 25.22
CA LEU A 62 -9.76 -21.17 25.84
C LEU A 62 -8.54 -21.46 26.72
N GLN A 63 -7.69 -20.46 26.92
CA GLN A 63 -6.56 -20.55 27.83
C GLN A 63 -6.79 -19.68 29.06
N CYS A 64 -6.37 -20.20 30.22
CA CYS A 64 -6.36 -19.41 31.44
C CYS A 64 -5.21 -18.40 31.40
N VAL A 65 -5.54 -17.12 31.26
CA VAL A 65 -4.58 -16.01 31.25
C VAL A 65 -4.97 -15.08 32.39
N ASN A 66 -4.09 -14.92 33.39
CA ASN A 66 -4.31 -14.07 34.56
C ASN A 66 -5.64 -14.32 35.31
N GLY A 67 -6.05 -15.59 35.42
CA GLY A 67 -7.27 -15.98 36.14
C GLY A 67 -8.56 -15.90 35.32
N ILE A 68 -8.48 -15.58 34.03
CA ILE A 68 -9.62 -15.42 33.13
C ILE A 68 -9.42 -16.30 31.89
N CYS A 69 -10.50 -16.90 31.41
CA CYS A 69 -10.50 -17.68 30.19
C CYS A 69 -10.54 -16.76 28.97
N GLU A 70 -9.42 -16.72 28.24
CA GLU A 70 -9.29 -15.94 27.02
C GLU A 70 -9.28 -16.82 25.77
N GLY A 71 -9.80 -16.27 24.68
CA GLY A 71 -9.71 -16.91 23.38
C GLY A 71 -8.25 -17.02 22.96
N VAL A 72 -7.81 -18.22 22.64
CA VAL A 72 -6.53 -18.41 21.96
C VAL A 72 -6.74 -17.99 20.51
N ASP A 73 -5.99 -17.01 20.04
CA ASP A 73 -5.92 -16.74 18.60
C ASP A 73 -5.32 -17.98 17.94
N PRO A 74 -6.09 -18.76 17.17
CA PRO A 74 -5.60 -19.99 16.57
C PRO A 74 -4.50 -19.72 15.53
N CYS A 75 -4.31 -18.46 15.14
CA CYS A 75 -3.29 -18.01 14.20
C CYS A 75 -2.05 -17.39 14.84
N LYS A 76 -2.00 -17.25 16.17
CA LYS A 76 -0.89 -16.57 16.88
C LYS A 76 0.49 -17.10 16.51
N ASP A 77 0.62 -18.43 16.42
CA ASP A 77 1.89 -19.11 16.13
C ASP A 77 1.92 -19.75 14.73
N VAL A 78 0.92 -19.46 13.89
CA VAL A 78 0.80 -20.05 12.54
C VAL A 78 1.51 -19.16 11.53
N LYS A 79 2.65 -19.62 11.03
CA LYS A 79 3.36 -18.99 9.92
C LYS A 79 2.87 -19.55 8.60
N CYS A 80 2.24 -18.69 7.80
CA CYS A 80 1.73 -19.03 6.48
C CYS A 80 2.71 -18.64 5.38
N ALA A 81 2.82 -19.48 4.34
CA ALA A 81 3.65 -19.19 3.18
C ALA A 81 3.05 -18.04 2.34
N SER A 82 3.89 -17.38 1.55
CA SER A 82 3.48 -16.30 0.65
C SER A 82 2.31 -16.74 -0.25
N GLY A 83 1.26 -15.93 -0.32
CA GLY A 83 0.03 -16.24 -1.05
C GLY A 83 -1.06 -16.91 -0.21
N THR A 84 -0.81 -17.16 1.08
CA THR A 84 -1.80 -17.72 2.01
C THR A 84 -1.95 -16.84 3.26
N ARG A 85 -3.09 -16.95 3.95
CA ARG A 85 -3.36 -16.25 5.21
C ARG A 85 -3.90 -17.24 6.24
N CYS A 86 -3.57 -17.03 7.51
CA CYS A 86 -4.17 -17.84 8.56
C CYS A 86 -5.63 -17.45 8.82
N SER A 87 -6.52 -18.45 8.84
CA SER A 87 -7.88 -18.33 9.33
C SER A 87 -8.26 -19.61 10.08
N GLY A 88 -8.74 -19.46 11.31
CA GLY A 88 -9.09 -20.61 12.16
C GLY A 88 -7.91 -21.57 12.41
N GLY A 89 -6.68 -21.05 12.47
CA GLY A 89 -5.46 -21.84 12.67
C GLY A 89 -4.97 -22.62 11.47
N LYS A 90 -5.53 -22.37 10.28
CA LYS A 90 -5.10 -22.98 9.02
C LYS A 90 -4.68 -21.91 8.03
N CYS A 91 -3.61 -22.16 7.30
CA CYS A 91 -3.24 -21.35 6.15
C CYS A 91 -4.19 -21.66 5.01
N ILE A 92 -4.93 -20.65 4.57
CA ILE A 92 -5.85 -20.72 3.46
C ILE A 92 -5.35 -19.82 2.33
N ASP A 93 -5.50 -20.31 1.11
CA ASP A 93 -5.08 -19.61 -0.09
C ASP A 93 -5.81 -18.27 -0.20
N LEU A 94 -5.08 -17.18 -0.43
CA LEU A 94 -5.68 -15.85 -0.56
C LEU A 94 -6.64 -15.78 -1.76
N CYS A 95 -6.38 -16.57 -2.81
CA CYS A 95 -7.24 -16.69 -3.97
C CYS A 95 -8.58 -17.39 -3.68
N PHE A 96 -8.75 -18.03 -2.52
CA PHE A 96 -10.05 -18.54 -2.12
C PHE A 96 -11.09 -17.43 -1.90
N PHE A 97 -10.65 -16.24 -1.47
CA PHE A 97 -11.53 -15.09 -1.27
C PHE A 97 -11.47 -14.05 -2.40
N THR A 98 -10.52 -14.19 -3.31
CA THR A 98 -10.33 -13.26 -4.42
C THR A 98 -11.06 -13.78 -5.66
N SER A 99 -12.11 -13.06 -6.05
CA SER A 99 -12.80 -13.30 -7.33
C SER A 99 -12.28 -12.33 -8.39
N CYS A 100 -11.56 -12.86 -9.38
CA CYS A 100 -11.06 -12.07 -10.49
C CYS A 100 -12.09 -11.98 -11.63
N THR A 101 -12.05 -10.88 -12.37
CA THR A 101 -13.01 -10.61 -13.45
C THR A 101 -12.33 -10.64 -14.82
N GLY A 102 -13.10 -10.94 -15.88
CA GLY A 102 -12.56 -11.00 -17.23
C GLY A 102 -11.50 -12.10 -17.40
N ASN A 103 -10.39 -11.77 -18.06
CA ASN A 103 -9.28 -12.69 -18.34
C ASN A 103 -8.18 -12.61 -17.27
N GLN A 104 -8.55 -12.53 -16.00
CA GLN A 104 -7.60 -12.46 -14.89
C GLN A 104 -7.58 -13.80 -14.14
N LYS A 105 -6.39 -14.21 -13.71
CA LYS A 105 -6.20 -15.31 -12.76
C LYS A 105 -5.80 -14.71 -11.42
N CYS A 106 -6.19 -15.38 -10.34
CA CYS A 106 -5.65 -15.02 -9.04
C CYS A 106 -4.29 -15.67 -8.84
N GLU A 107 -3.31 -14.89 -8.41
CA GLU A 107 -2.00 -15.36 -7.99
C GLU A 107 -1.63 -14.67 -6.66
N LYS A 108 -1.43 -15.47 -5.61
CA LYS A 108 -1.10 -14.98 -4.25
C LYS A 108 -2.09 -13.93 -3.71
N GLY A 109 -3.37 -14.07 -4.04
CA GLY A 109 -4.44 -13.16 -3.61
C GLY A 109 -4.65 -11.93 -4.49
N VAL A 110 -3.80 -11.73 -5.50
CA VAL A 110 -3.87 -10.59 -6.42
C VAL A 110 -4.41 -11.06 -7.77
N CYS A 111 -5.34 -10.32 -8.35
CA CYS A 111 -5.80 -10.56 -9.71
C CYS A 111 -4.76 -10.04 -10.70
N ILE A 112 -4.14 -10.94 -11.42
CA ILE A 112 -3.19 -10.63 -12.48
C ILE A 112 -3.76 -11.07 -13.83
N GLU A 113 -3.29 -10.45 -14.91
CA GLU A 113 -3.74 -10.84 -16.24
C GLU A 113 -3.33 -12.29 -16.56
N ASP A 114 -4.28 -13.03 -17.12
CA ASP A 114 -4.11 -14.42 -17.50
C ASP A 114 -3.73 -14.54 -18.99
N ASN A 115 -2.52 -14.12 -19.31
CA ASN A 115 -2.01 -14.07 -20.67
C ASN A 115 -0.57 -14.59 -20.78
N CYS A 116 0.03 -14.43 -21.96
CA CYS A 116 1.35 -14.99 -22.23
C CYS A 116 2.50 -14.38 -21.41
N TYR A 117 2.32 -13.21 -20.79
CA TYR A 117 3.35 -12.64 -19.90
C TYR A 117 3.52 -13.47 -18.62
N THR A 118 2.46 -14.17 -18.20
CA THR A 118 2.47 -15.00 -16.98
C THR A 118 2.48 -16.49 -17.28
N LYS A 119 2.03 -16.91 -18.47
CA LYS A 119 1.98 -18.32 -18.88
C LYS A 119 3.10 -18.75 -19.83
N GLY A 120 3.77 -17.80 -20.49
CA GLY A 120 4.62 -18.08 -21.64
C GLY A 120 3.81 -18.40 -22.91
N CYS A 121 4.52 -18.70 -23.99
CA CYS A 121 3.93 -19.06 -25.28
C CYS A 121 4.35 -20.46 -25.74
N PRO A 122 3.53 -21.12 -26.59
CA PRO A 122 3.92 -22.35 -27.26
C PRO A 122 5.22 -22.20 -28.06
N ASN A 123 5.87 -23.32 -28.35
CA ASN A 123 7.14 -23.35 -29.08
C ASN A 123 7.07 -22.56 -30.40
N GLY A 124 8.00 -21.61 -30.57
CA GLY A 124 8.10 -20.78 -31.78
C GLY A 124 7.23 -19.51 -31.78
N GLU A 125 6.47 -19.27 -30.72
CA GLU A 125 5.71 -18.03 -30.53
C GLU A 125 6.32 -17.17 -29.42
N LYS A 126 6.11 -15.86 -29.53
CA LYS A 126 6.56 -14.85 -28.59
C LYS A 126 5.36 -14.11 -28.01
N CYS A 127 5.51 -13.60 -26.79
CA CYS A 127 4.45 -12.83 -26.15
C CYS A 127 4.52 -11.39 -26.65
N ILE A 128 3.60 -11.02 -27.54
CA ILE A 128 3.52 -9.69 -28.12
C ILE A 128 2.13 -9.14 -27.79
N ASP A 129 2.08 -8.04 -27.04
CA ASP A 129 0.84 -7.39 -26.63
C ASP A 129 -0.16 -8.35 -25.96
N ALA A 130 0.33 -9.11 -24.97
CA ALA A 130 -0.45 -10.11 -24.21
C ALA A 130 -0.99 -11.28 -25.06
N LYS A 131 -0.53 -11.46 -26.29
CA LYS A 131 -0.92 -12.58 -27.16
C LYS A 131 0.29 -13.36 -27.62
N CYS A 132 0.14 -14.68 -27.71
CA CYS A 132 1.13 -15.49 -28.39
C CYS A 132 1.00 -15.27 -29.89
N GLN A 133 2.08 -14.77 -30.47
CA GLN A 133 2.18 -14.45 -31.89
C GLN A 133 3.47 -15.07 -32.42
N LYS A 134 3.46 -15.53 -33.66
CA LYS A 134 4.69 -15.93 -34.34
C LYS A 134 5.63 -14.74 -34.39
N ASP A 135 6.91 -14.96 -34.10
CA ASP A 135 7.89 -13.90 -34.16
C ASP A 135 8.03 -13.42 -35.62
N PRO A 136 7.67 -12.16 -35.95
CA PRO A 136 7.79 -11.64 -37.30
C PRO A 136 9.26 -11.55 -37.77
N CYS A 137 10.22 -11.65 -36.84
CA CYS A 137 11.64 -11.68 -37.13
C CYS A 137 12.20 -13.10 -37.38
N THR A 138 11.36 -14.14 -37.28
CA THR A 138 11.78 -15.52 -37.60
C THR A 138 12.24 -15.61 -39.05
N GLY A 139 13.50 -15.97 -39.28
CA GLY A 139 14.08 -16.12 -40.62
C GLY A 139 14.43 -14.81 -41.32
N VAL A 140 14.29 -13.67 -40.64
CA VAL A 140 14.73 -12.37 -41.16
C VAL A 140 16.23 -12.21 -40.93
N ASN A 141 16.99 -12.15 -42.00
CA ASN A 141 18.44 -11.91 -41.97
C ASN A 141 18.72 -10.44 -42.24
N CYS A 142 19.05 -9.69 -41.18
CA CYS A 142 19.41 -8.29 -41.33
C CYS A 142 20.91 -8.12 -41.67
N PRO A 143 21.26 -7.13 -42.51
CA PRO A 143 22.64 -6.73 -42.75
C PRO A 143 23.40 -6.40 -41.47
N ALA A 144 24.73 -6.32 -41.57
CA ALA A 144 25.56 -5.78 -40.51
C ALA A 144 25.04 -4.41 -40.05
N ASP A 145 25.15 -4.14 -38.76
CA ASP A 145 24.68 -2.90 -38.11
C ASP A 145 23.15 -2.67 -38.16
N GLN A 146 22.36 -3.67 -38.55
CA GLN A 146 20.90 -3.63 -38.49
C GLN A 146 20.35 -4.72 -37.57
N PHE A 147 19.19 -4.46 -36.97
CA PHE A 147 18.46 -5.45 -36.16
C PHE A 147 17.04 -5.60 -36.66
N CYS A 148 16.43 -6.75 -36.40
CA CYS A 148 15.04 -6.96 -36.77
C CYS A 148 14.10 -6.38 -35.72
N ARG A 149 13.15 -5.55 -36.16
CA ARG A 149 12.07 -5.04 -35.32
C ARG A 149 10.77 -5.12 -36.10
N LYS A 150 9.81 -5.88 -35.58
CA LYS A 150 8.49 -6.12 -36.21
C LYS A 150 8.59 -6.67 -37.65
N GLY A 151 9.59 -7.51 -37.92
CA GLY A 151 9.79 -8.17 -39.23
C GLY A 151 10.53 -7.33 -40.27
N THR A 152 10.97 -6.12 -39.92
CA THR A 152 11.75 -5.25 -40.80
C THR A 152 13.12 -4.99 -40.19
N CYS A 153 14.15 -4.97 -41.04
CA CYS A 153 15.49 -4.57 -40.62
C CYS A 153 15.57 -3.06 -40.45
N VAL A 154 16.03 -2.64 -39.27
CA VAL A 154 16.18 -1.25 -38.88
C VAL A 154 17.62 -1.00 -38.47
N ASP A 155 18.16 0.18 -38.80
CA ASP A 155 19.54 0.53 -38.46
C ASP A 155 19.72 0.60 -36.94
N SER A 156 20.84 0.05 -36.47
CA SER A 156 21.26 0.10 -35.07
C SER A 156 21.81 1.46 -34.70
N CYS A 157 21.68 1.82 -33.43
CA CYS A 157 22.31 2.99 -32.83
C CYS A 157 23.66 2.66 -32.16
N PHE A 158 24.09 1.40 -32.21
CA PHE A 158 25.40 0.97 -31.77
C PHE A 158 26.50 1.70 -32.57
N ASN A 159 27.50 2.27 -31.89
CA ASN A 159 28.54 3.15 -32.44
C ASN A 159 28.05 4.46 -33.09
N VAL A 160 26.75 4.78 -33.05
CA VAL A 160 26.26 6.07 -33.55
C VAL A 160 26.51 7.13 -32.49
N THR A 161 27.27 8.17 -32.86
CA THR A 161 27.55 9.32 -31.99
C THR A 161 26.74 10.53 -32.42
N CYS A 162 25.80 10.94 -31.57
CA CYS A 162 24.97 12.13 -31.78
C CYS A 162 25.46 13.32 -30.94
N LYS A 163 25.04 14.54 -31.30
CA LYS A 163 25.30 15.73 -30.48
C LYS A 163 24.56 15.65 -29.14
N SER A 164 24.95 16.46 -28.16
CA SER A 164 24.28 16.52 -26.85
C SER A 164 22.80 16.92 -26.90
N THR A 165 22.38 17.63 -27.96
CA THR A 165 20.99 18.03 -28.24
C THR A 165 20.23 17.01 -29.09
N GLU A 166 20.85 15.88 -29.42
CA GLU A 166 20.31 14.83 -30.26
C GLU A 166 20.37 13.49 -29.52
N ARG A 167 19.62 12.51 -30.04
CA ARG A 167 19.70 11.11 -29.63
C ARG A 167 19.52 10.24 -30.85
N CYS A 168 20.03 9.02 -30.79
CA CYS A 168 19.89 8.11 -31.91
C CYS A 168 18.53 7.39 -31.88
N VAL A 169 17.85 7.36 -33.03
CA VAL A 169 16.66 6.56 -33.29
C VAL A 169 16.82 5.95 -34.67
N ASP A 170 16.81 4.62 -34.76
CA ASP A 170 16.92 3.85 -36.01
C ASP A 170 18.16 4.27 -36.83
N GLY A 171 19.32 4.28 -36.17
CA GLY A 171 20.62 4.67 -36.74
C GLY A 171 20.80 6.15 -37.07
N LYS A 172 19.80 6.99 -36.81
CA LYS A 172 19.83 8.42 -37.16
C LYS A 172 19.77 9.29 -35.93
N CYS A 173 20.61 10.33 -35.91
CA CYS A 173 20.54 11.37 -34.90
C CYS A 173 19.32 12.25 -35.14
N VAL A 174 18.39 12.20 -34.19
CA VAL A 174 17.18 13.03 -34.15
C VAL A 174 17.26 13.99 -32.97
N THR A 175 16.64 15.16 -33.11
CA THR A 175 16.53 16.16 -32.05
C THR A 175 15.95 15.53 -30.78
N ASN A 176 16.64 15.69 -29.65
CA ASN A 176 16.17 15.20 -28.36
C ASN A 176 15.38 16.31 -27.65
N PRO A 177 14.05 16.24 -27.52
CA PRO A 177 13.26 17.31 -26.91
C PRO A 177 13.59 17.56 -25.43
N THR A 178 14.22 16.60 -24.74
CA THR A 178 14.57 16.74 -23.31
C THR A 178 15.88 17.51 -23.08
N THR A 179 16.71 17.67 -24.12
CA THR A 179 17.93 18.50 -24.13
C THR A 179 17.89 19.59 -25.22
N SER A 180 16.77 19.63 -25.94
CA SER A 180 16.35 20.46 -27.07
C SER A 180 15.73 21.81 -26.78
N GLY A 181 16.05 22.89 -27.51
CA GLY A 181 15.15 24.05 -27.62
C GLY A 181 14.77 24.65 -26.26
N PRO A 182 13.49 24.63 -25.82
CA PRO A 182 13.10 25.09 -24.49
C PRO A 182 13.83 24.41 -23.32
N CYS A 183 14.41 23.24 -23.54
CA CYS A 183 15.15 22.44 -22.55
C CYS A 183 16.69 22.57 -22.66
N GLU A 184 17.23 23.32 -23.62
CA GLU A 184 18.69 23.39 -23.87
C GLU A 184 19.48 23.96 -22.68
N ASN A 185 18.86 24.81 -21.87
CA ASN A 185 19.47 25.42 -20.67
C ASN A 185 18.71 25.11 -19.38
N VAL A 186 17.95 24.02 -19.37
CA VAL A 186 17.15 23.61 -18.20
C VAL A 186 17.82 22.44 -17.50
N THR A 187 18.18 22.64 -16.24
CA THR A 187 18.73 21.58 -15.37
C THR A 187 17.65 21.12 -14.40
N CYS A 188 17.20 19.88 -14.53
CA CYS A 188 16.20 19.28 -13.66
C CYS A 188 16.82 18.51 -12.49
N ASN A 189 16.07 18.32 -11.41
CA ASN A 189 16.54 17.54 -10.26
C ASN A 189 16.59 16.04 -10.60
N SER A 190 17.20 15.26 -9.70
CA SER A 190 17.25 13.80 -9.85
C SER A 190 15.86 13.19 -10.00
N GLY A 191 15.64 12.43 -11.07
CA GLY A 191 14.37 11.77 -11.40
C GLY A 191 13.35 12.65 -12.14
N GLU A 192 13.71 13.88 -12.51
CA GLU A 192 12.91 14.77 -13.35
C GLU A 192 13.49 14.85 -14.77
N VAL A 193 12.61 14.97 -15.76
CA VAL A 193 12.96 15.14 -17.18
C VAL A 193 12.39 16.48 -17.64
N CYS A 194 13.15 17.22 -18.45
CA CYS A 194 12.65 18.45 -19.04
C CYS A 194 11.63 18.13 -20.14
N ASN A 195 10.43 18.67 -19.99
CA ASN A 195 9.35 18.63 -20.97
C ASN A 195 8.93 20.07 -21.27
N ASN A 196 9.17 20.51 -22.51
CA ASN A 196 8.80 21.84 -22.98
C ASN A 196 9.27 22.99 -22.05
N GLY A 197 10.51 22.89 -21.54
CA GLY A 197 11.14 23.88 -20.67
C GLY A 197 10.76 23.79 -19.19
N LYS A 198 9.97 22.77 -18.79
CA LYS A 198 9.60 22.51 -17.40
C LYS A 198 10.13 21.16 -16.94
N CYS A 199 10.61 21.10 -15.70
CA CYS A 199 11.02 19.84 -15.09
C CYS A 199 9.79 19.09 -14.58
N GLU A 200 9.56 17.90 -15.11
CA GLU A 200 8.46 17.02 -14.74
C GLU A 200 9.03 15.70 -14.24
N GLY A 201 8.50 15.21 -13.10
CA GLY A 201 8.86 13.88 -12.61
C GLY A 201 8.34 12.80 -13.55
N SER A 202 9.06 11.68 -13.65
CA SER A 202 8.60 10.54 -14.44
C SER A 202 7.21 10.08 -13.98
N PRO A 203 6.21 9.97 -14.88
CA PRO A 203 4.92 9.36 -14.57
C PRO A 203 5.04 7.91 -14.08
N CYS A 204 6.19 7.28 -14.34
CA CYS A 204 6.52 5.92 -13.94
C CYS A 204 7.17 5.83 -12.55
N ARG A 205 7.34 6.95 -11.84
CA ARG A 205 7.88 6.93 -10.47
C ARG A 205 6.96 6.14 -9.54
N GLY A 206 7.46 5.02 -9.02
CA GLY A 206 6.70 4.13 -8.13
C GLY A 206 5.76 3.18 -8.87
N VAL A 207 5.82 3.12 -10.21
CA VAL A 207 5.09 2.14 -11.01
C VAL A 207 5.94 0.90 -11.18
N THR A 208 5.47 -0.23 -10.64
CA THR A 208 6.07 -1.54 -10.88
C THR A 208 5.25 -2.27 -11.94
N CYS A 209 5.86 -2.54 -13.09
CA CYS A 209 5.21 -3.30 -14.15
C CYS A 209 5.47 -4.81 -14.00
N PRO A 210 4.46 -5.65 -14.32
CA PRO A 210 4.64 -7.09 -14.33
C PRO A 210 5.58 -7.52 -15.45
N ASN A 211 6.05 -8.76 -15.40
CA ASN A 211 7.00 -9.32 -16.34
C ASN A 211 6.63 -9.06 -17.82
N GLY A 212 7.63 -8.73 -18.64
CA GLY A 212 7.45 -8.48 -20.07
C GLY A 212 6.79 -7.14 -20.42
N ARG A 213 6.64 -6.25 -19.44
CA ARG A 213 6.07 -4.91 -19.61
C ARG A 213 7.00 -3.84 -19.06
N GLN A 214 6.99 -2.66 -19.68
CA GLN A 214 7.70 -1.48 -19.23
C GLN A 214 6.72 -0.34 -19.00
N CYS A 215 7.01 0.49 -18.00
CA CYS A 215 6.20 1.67 -17.77
C CYS A 215 6.45 2.72 -18.85
N VAL A 216 5.37 3.18 -19.48
CA VAL A 216 5.34 4.26 -20.46
C VAL A 216 4.18 5.18 -20.05
N ASP A 217 4.47 6.46 -19.80
CA ASP A 217 3.48 7.47 -19.39
C ASP A 217 2.60 7.05 -18.17
N GLY A 218 3.17 6.28 -17.24
CA GLY A 218 2.49 5.83 -16.03
C GLY A 218 1.64 4.57 -16.21
N ALA A 219 1.59 4.00 -17.42
CA ALA A 219 0.91 2.76 -17.73
C ALA A 219 1.92 1.65 -18.08
N CYS A 220 1.58 0.40 -17.76
CA CYS A 220 2.42 -0.75 -18.10
C CYS A 220 2.10 -1.27 -19.49
N GLU A 221 2.97 -0.96 -20.44
CA GLU A 221 2.86 -1.35 -21.84
C GLU A 221 3.79 -2.52 -22.17
N HIS A 222 3.55 -3.21 -23.30
CA HIS A 222 4.45 -4.25 -23.78
C HIS A 222 5.88 -3.71 -23.90
N ASP A 223 6.85 -4.40 -23.28
CA ASP A 223 8.25 -4.01 -23.38
C ASP A 223 8.75 -4.25 -24.82
N PRO A 224 9.02 -3.18 -25.61
CA PRO A 224 9.54 -3.30 -26.96
C PRO A 224 10.88 -4.03 -27.04
N CYS A 225 11.66 -4.08 -25.96
CA CYS A 225 12.93 -4.77 -25.88
C CYS A 225 12.81 -6.27 -25.52
N LEU A 226 11.64 -6.74 -25.07
CA LEU A 226 11.44 -8.11 -24.57
C LEU A 226 11.95 -9.21 -25.51
N HIS A 227 11.90 -8.93 -26.82
CA HIS A 227 12.17 -9.91 -27.86
C HIS A 227 13.12 -9.42 -28.96
N VAL A 228 13.73 -8.26 -28.75
CA VAL A 228 14.70 -7.66 -29.68
C VAL A 228 16.07 -8.25 -29.44
N GLN A 229 16.69 -8.72 -30.52
CA GLN A 229 18.05 -9.22 -30.51
C GLN A 229 18.92 -8.20 -31.22
N CYS A 230 19.84 -7.61 -30.47
CA CYS A 230 20.81 -6.66 -31.01
C CYS A 230 22.01 -7.42 -31.56
N PRO A 231 22.47 -7.10 -32.79
CA PRO A 231 23.70 -7.70 -33.33
C PRO A 231 24.91 -7.34 -32.45
N GLU A 232 24.95 -6.08 -31.99
CA GLU A 232 25.92 -5.55 -31.03
C GLU A 232 25.21 -4.58 -30.08
N GLY A 233 25.80 -4.37 -28.89
CA GLY A 233 25.24 -3.48 -27.87
C GLY A 233 24.14 -4.11 -27.03
N VAL A 234 23.25 -3.27 -26.51
CA VAL A 234 22.12 -3.66 -25.66
C VAL A 234 20.84 -2.98 -26.16
N CYS A 235 19.69 -3.63 -25.94
CA CYS A 235 18.41 -3.00 -26.24
C CYS A 235 18.09 -1.94 -25.19
N HIS A 236 17.73 -0.74 -25.64
CA HIS A 236 17.25 0.35 -24.81
C HIS A 236 16.04 1.01 -25.47
N ILE A 237 15.08 1.47 -24.67
CA ILE A 237 13.90 2.16 -25.21
C ILE A 237 14.22 3.63 -25.39
N VAL A 238 14.10 4.10 -26.64
CA VAL A 238 14.14 5.52 -26.99
C VAL A 238 12.81 5.86 -27.67
N ASP A 239 12.04 6.78 -27.10
CA ASP A 239 10.71 7.18 -27.60
C ASP A 239 9.72 6.02 -27.75
N GLY A 240 9.67 5.14 -26.77
CA GLY A 240 8.79 3.96 -26.82
C GLY A 240 9.18 2.94 -27.89
N LYS A 241 10.36 3.07 -28.50
CA LYS A 241 10.88 2.12 -29.48
C LYS A 241 12.15 1.47 -28.97
N ALA A 242 12.26 0.15 -29.15
CA ALA A 242 13.50 -0.57 -28.95
C ALA A 242 14.57 -0.08 -29.93
N GLN A 243 15.73 0.29 -29.40
CA GLN A 243 16.94 0.65 -30.12
C GLN A 243 18.10 -0.21 -29.62
N CYS A 244 18.95 -0.66 -30.53
CA CYS A 244 20.21 -1.28 -30.16
C CYS A 244 21.27 -0.18 -29.99
N VAL A 245 21.77 0.02 -28.77
CA VAL A 245 22.68 1.12 -28.42
C VAL A 245 23.95 0.58 -27.77
N ASP A 246 24.99 1.40 -27.72
CA ASP A 246 26.16 1.11 -26.89
C ASP A 246 25.77 1.01 -25.42
N LYS A 247 26.32 0.01 -24.70
CA LYS A 247 26.11 -0.15 -23.26
C LYS A 247 26.50 1.11 -22.45
N LYS A 248 27.45 1.89 -22.96
CA LYS A 248 27.90 3.17 -22.35
C LYS A 248 26.88 4.30 -22.50
N GLN A 249 25.97 4.22 -23.47
CA GLN A 249 24.94 5.23 -23.72
C GLN A 249 23.68 5.00 -22.86
N VAL A 250 23.57 3.85 -22.19
CA VAL A 250 22.49 3.58 -21.24
C VAL A 250 22.89 4.15 -19.88
N PRO A 251 22.16 5.14 -19.33
CA PRO A 251 22.38 5.58 -17.96
C PRO A 251 22.18 4.38 -17.03
N GLU A 252 23.12 4.11 -16.12
CA GLU A 252 22.93 3.11 -15.07
C GLU A 252 21.71 3.51 -14.23
N GLU A 253 20.60 2.78 -14.38
CA GLU A 253 19.49 2.88 -13.44
C GLU A 253 19.93 2.29 -12.09
N ASN A 254 19.67 3.03 -11.02
CA ASN A 254 19.94 2.59 -9.65
C ASN A 254 19.35 1.18 -9.42
N PRO A 255 20.13 0.23 -8.86
CA PRO A 255 19.71 -1.16 -8.69
C PRO A 255 18.68 -1.25 -7.56
N GLY A 256 17.40 -1.09 -7.91
CA GLY A 256 16.27 -1.23 -6.99
C GLY A 256 15.08 -1.98 -7.57
N ASN A 257 15.10 -2.38 -8.85
CA ASN A 257 14.01 -3.13 -9.44
C ASN A 257 14.44 -3.96 -10.68
N THR A 258 15.57 -4.66 -10.57
CA THR A 258 16.07 -5.60 -11.60
C THR A 258 16.33 -6.97 -11.00
N GLU A 259 15.32 -7.55 -10.36
CA GLU A 259 15.22 -9.01 -10.35
C GLU A 259 14.36 -9.44 -11.52
N GLY A 260 15.03 -9.74 -12.64
CA GLY A 260 14.40 -10.37 -13.80
C GLY A 260 14.64 -9.65 -15.12
N ASN A 261 15.89 -9.58 -15.58
CA ASN A 261 16.15 -9.79 -17.01
C ASN A 261 17.61 -10.16 -17.31
N ASN A 262 17.72 -11.33 -17.97
CA ASN A 262 18.78 -11.81 -18.85
C ASN A 262 20.09 -12.38 -18.27
N THR A 263 20.07 -13.69 -18.05
CA THR A 263 21.01 -14.57 -18.76
C THR A 263 20.22 -15.64 -19.52
N GLY A 264 20.64 -15.93 -20.76
CA GLY A 264 19.97 -16.86 -21.64
C GLY A 264 19.83 -18.25 -21.02
N GLY A 265 18.59 -18.76 -20.99
CA GLY A 265 18.32 -20.16 -20.72
C GLY A 265 18.41 -20.95 -22.01
N GLU A 266 19.56 -21.57 -22.24
CA GLU A 266 19.67 -22.71 -23.13
C GLU A 266 18.70 -23.80 -22.65
N ASN A 267 17.99 -24.39 -23.60
CA ASN A 267 17.11 -25.52 -23.42
C ASN A 267 17.98 -26.80 -23.24
N PRO A 268 17.97 -27.51 -22.10
CA PRO A 268 18.64 -28.79 -22.03
C PRO A 268 17.73 -29.87 -22.61
N THR A 269 18.13 -30.39 -23.75
CA THR A 269 17.61 -31.63 -24.32
C THR A 269 17.68 -32.77 -23.31
N ASN A 270 16.56 -33.46 -23.18
CA ASN A 270 16.33 -34.61 -22.33
C ASN A 270 16.93 -35.87 -23.02
N THR A 271 17.98 -36.45 -22.46
CA THR A 271 18.41 -37.83 -22.75
C THR A 271 18.85 -38.49 -21.47
N GLY A 272 18.18 -39.59 -21.13
CA GLY A 272 18.36 -40.34 -19.89
C GLY A 272 19.64 -41.17 -19.82
N GLY A 273 19.97 -41.55 -18.60
CA GLY A 273 20.99 -42.53 -18.24
C GLY A 273 20.93 -42.79 -16.72
N GLU A 274 20.91 -44.06 -16.35
CA GLU A 274 20.53 -44.60 -15.04
C GLU A 274 21.62 -44.46 -13.95
N ASN A 275 21.17 -44.19 -12.70
CA ASN A 275 21.52 -44.72 -11.35
C ASN A 275 22.87 -45.43 -11.03
N PRO A 276 23.29 -45.69 -9.76
CA PRO A 276 23.02 -45.07 -8.43
C PRO A 276 24.28 -44.76 -7.57
N ASN A 277 24.03 -44.14 -6.40
CA ASN A 277 24.71 -44.32 -5.10
C ASN A 277 25.87 -43.37 -4.74
N SER A 278 25.64 -42.50 -3.75
CA SER A 278 26.47 -42.45 -2.54
C SER A 278 25.78 -41.64 -1.43
N THR A 279 25.62 -42.30 -0.30
CA THR A 279 25.34 -41.76 1.03
C THR A 279 26.40 -40.76 1.50
N SER A 280 25.99 -39.70 2.21
CA SER A 280 26.71 -39.22 3.40
C SER A 280 25.86 -38.26 4.23
N GLU A 281 26.05 -38.35 5.54
CA GLU A 281 25.33 -37.73 6.64
C GLU A 281 25.69 -36.24 6.86
N ASN A 282 24.78 -35.57 7.59
CA ASN A 282 24.77 -34.31 8.38
C ASN A 282 26.15 -33.86 8.98
N PRO A 283 26.37 -32.65 9.62
CA PRO A 283 25.37 -31.72 10.18
C PRO A 283 25.67 -30.19 10.26
N GLN A 284 24.60 -29.43 10.57
CA GLN A 284 24.50 -28.28 11.51
C GLN A 284 25.19 -26.92 11.23
N GLY A 285 24.38 -25.85 11.30
CA GLY A 285 24.76 -24.57 11.89
C GLY A 285 24.51 -23.33 11.04
N GLY A 286 23.73 -22.37 11.56
CA GLY A 286 23.67 -21.00 11.04
C GLY A 286 22.33 -20.33 11.30
N GLY A 287 22.22 -19.62 12.42
CA GLY A 287 21.07 -18.75 12.69
C GLY A 287 21.26 -17.41 12.00
N GLU A 288 20.21 -16.94 11.33
CA GLU A 288 20.13 -15.58 10.79
C GLU A 288 18.87 -14.89 11.33
N LYS A 289 19.06 -13.60 11.64
CA LYS A 289 18.08 -12.70 12.24
C LYS A 289 17.33 -12.02 11.10
N ASP A 290 16.04 -12.29 10.95
CA ASP A 290 15.20 -11.55 10.03
C ASP A 290 14.42 -10.46 10.76
N GLU A 291 14.61 -9.24 10.27
CA GLU A 291 13.91 -8.02 10.68
C GLU A 291 12.42 -8.11 10.34
N VAL A 292 11.60 -7.73 11.32
CA VAL A 292 10.14 -7.68 11.22
C VAL A 292 9.75 -6.43 10.43
N LEU A 293 9.32 -6.61 9.18
CA LEU A 293 8.65 -5.58 8.39
C LEU A 293 7.14 -5.66 8.64
N ASP A 294 6.62 -4.63 9.30
CA ASP A 294 5.21 -4.44 9.63
C ASP A 294 4.43 -3.99 8.38
N GLY A 295 3.57 -4.87 7.86
CA GLY A 295 2.74 -4.65 6.69
C GLY A 295 1.33 -4.22 7.06
N GLY A 296 1.14 -2.91 7.25
CA GLY A 296 -0.17 -2.28 7.45
C GLY A 296 -1.07 -2.38 6.21
N THR A 297 -2.32 -2.79 6.42
CA THR A 297 -3.37 -2.85 5.39
C THR A 297 -4.06 -1.50 5.24
N VAL A 298 -4.25 -1.09 3.99
CA VAL A 298 -5.04 0.08 3.55
C VAL A 298 -6.53 -0.16 3.77
N GLY A 299 -7.19 0.78 4.46
CA GLY A 299 -8.64 0.83 4.59
C GLY A 299 -9.17 2.27 4.54
N GLY A 300 -9.90 2.58 3.47
CA GLY A 300 -11.14 3.37 3.48
C GLY A 300 -11.11 4.82 3.97
N LYS A 301 -11.27 5.75 3.01
CA LYS A 301 -11.61 7.16 3.21
C LYS A 301 -12.73 7.39 4.25
N GLY A 302 -12.46 8.27 5.21
CA GLY A 302 -13.44 9.04 5.96
C GLY A 302 -12.88 10.44 6.21
N ASN A 303 -13.63 11.48 5.84
CA ASN A 303 -13.24 12.89 5.90
C ASN A 303 -12.73 13.30 7.30
N GLY A 304 -11.52 13.86 7.35
CA GLY A 304 -11.00 14.53 8.52
C GLY A 304 -11.37 16.01 8.52
N ASP A 305 -12.21 16.41 9.47
CA ASP A 305 -12.23 17.80 9.95
C ASP A 305 -11.04 17.97 10.90
N LYS A 306 -10.08 18.80 10.48
CA LYS A 306 -9.00 19.29 11.33
C LYS A 306 -9.54 20.45 12.16
N ASP A 307 -9.71 20.25 13.46
CA ASP A 307 -9.74 21.35 14.41
C ASP A 307 -8.48 21.29 15.28
N THR A 308 -7.51 22.13 14.92
CA THR A 308 -6.30 22.40 15.69
C THR A 308 -6.59 23.52 16.68
N THR A 309 -6.75 23.20 17.96
CA THR A 309 -6.42 24.12 19.05
C THR A 309 -5.82 23.37 20.25
N THR A 310 -4.68 23.91 20.68
CA THR A 310 -3.82 23.51 21.79
C THR A 310 -4.45 23.83 23.15
N ASN A 311 -4.58 22.83 24.03
CA ASN A 311 -4.19 22.83 25.46
C ASN A 311 -4.91 21.74 26.26
N GLY A 312 -4.14 21.06 27.11
CA GLY A 312 -4.65 20.26 28.21
C GLY A 312 -4.99 18.81 27.86
N ASN A 313 -4.26 17.91 28.50
CA ASN A 313 -4.41 16.45 28.52
C ASN A 313 -5.90 16.01 28.59
N LYS A 314 -6.56 15.82 27.44
CA LYS A 314 -7.89 15.20 27.37
C LYS A 314 -7.68 13.73 27.00
N ILE A 315 -7.81 12.90 28.03
CA ILE A 315 -8.15 11.48 27.88
C ILE A 315 -9.35 11.44 26.91
N GLN A 316 -9.19 10.81 25.75
CA GLN A 316 -10.34 10.49 24.90
C GLN A 316 -11.34 9.77 25.79
N SER A 317 -12.49 10.40 26.06
CA SER A 317 -13.53 9.73 26.85
C SER A 317 -13.83 8.42 26.14
N PRO A 318 -13.61 7.27 26.80
CA PRO A 318 -14.10 6.01 26.28
C PRO A 318 -15.61 6.20 26.04
N GLY A 319 -16.09 5.77 24.88
CA GLY A 319 -17.46 6.04 24.46
C GLY A 319 -18.42 5.72 25.59
N GLY A 320 -19.42 6.57 25.84
CA GLY A 320 -20.32 6.43 26.99
C GLY A 320 -20.86 7.77 27.48
N CYS A 321 -20.03 8.82 27.50
CA CYS A 321 -20.39 10.11 28.08
C CYS A 321 -20.01 11.34 27.23
N GLY A 322 -20.86 12.38 27.31
CA GLY A 322 -20.72 13.76 26.79
C GLY A 322 -21.96 14.57 27.20
N CYS A 323 -22.18 15.88 27.01
CA CYS A 323 -21.35 17.05 26.80
C CYS A 323 -21.54 18.01 28.00
N GLN A 324 -20.60 18.92 28.27
CA GLN A 324 -20.76 19.99 29.27
C GLN A 324 -20.52 21.41 28.70
N VAL A 325 -21.22 22.41 29.25
CA VAL A 325 -20.75 23.80 29.38
C VAL A 325 -21.04 24.29 30.80
N ASN A 326 -19.99 24.50 31.61
CA ASN A 326 -20.11 25.20 32.89
C ASN A 326 -20.07 26.71 32.64
N GLY A 327 -21.22 27.32 32.39
CA GLY A 327 -21.40 28.76 32.42
C GLY A 327 -21.89 29.18 33.80
N THR A 328 -21.01 29.77 34.60
CA THR A 328 -21.32 30.36 35.91
C THR A 328 -22.54 31.28 35.82
N SER A 329 -23.54 31.01 36.66
CA SER A 329 -24.63 31.96 36.94
C SER A 329 -24.06 33.15 37.71
N GLY A 330 -23.35 34.04 37.01
CA GLY A 330 -22.99 35.36 37.51
C GLY A 330 -24.26 36.19 37.62
N GLN A 331 -24.93 36.12 38.77
CA GLN A 331 -25.92 37.11 39.15
C GLN A 331 -25.23 38.48 39.16
N SER A 332 -25.45 39.26 38.11
CA SER A 332 -25.00 40.65 38.05
C SER A 332 -25.77 41.45 39.12
N PRO A 333 -25.11 42.09 40.10
CA PRO A 333 -25.79 42.85 41.15
C PRO A 333 -26.42 44.17 40.64
N PHE A 334 -26.27 44.49 39.36
CA PHE A 334 -26.72 45.78 38.80
C PHE A 334 -28.23 45.90 38.56
N VAL A 335 -28.99 44.80 38.57
CA VAL A 335 -30.44 44.87 38.30
C VAL A 335 -31.23 45.40 39.51
N TRP A 336 -30.68 45.32 40.73
CA TRP A 336 -31.35 45.82 41.94
C TRP A 336 -31.15 47.32 42.20
N MET A 337 -30.15 47.98 41.58
CA MET A 337 -29.98 49.44 41.75
C MET A 337 -30.96 50.27 40.92
N LEU A 338 -31.48 49.76 39.80
CA LEU A 338 -32.42 50.50 38.96
C LEU A 338 -33.84 50.56 39.52
N PHE A 339 -34.23 49.61 40.38
CA PHE A 339 -35.55 49.63 41.04
C PHE A 339 -35.60 50.52 42.29
N ALA A 340 -34.47 50.78 42.94
CA ALA A 340 -34.42 51.65 44.13
C ALA A 340 -34.60 53.15 43.78
N PHE A 341 -34.08 53.60 42.63
CA PHE A 341 -34.19 55.01 42.23
C PHE A 341 -35.59 55.41 41.72
N VAL A 342 -36.37 54.47 41.20
CA VAL A 342 -37.75 54.75 40.72
C VAL A 342 -38.74 54.85 41.90
N LEU A 343 -38.51 54.11 42.99
CA LEU A 343 -39.38 54.17 44.19
C LEU A 343 -39.07 55.37 45.09
N PHE A 344 -37.83 55.84 45.18
CA PHE A 344 -37.51 57.08 45.93
C PHE A 344 -37.81 58.38 45.15
N GLY A 345 -37.90 58.33 43.82
CA GLY A 345 -38.29 59.48 42.99
C GLY A 345 -39.79 59.80 43.02
N LEU A 346 -40.65 58.83 43.37
CA LEU A 346 -42.11 58.99 43.36
C LEU A 346 -42.71 59.31 44.74
N VAL A 347 -41.93 59.25 45.83
CA VAL A 347 -42.42 59.55 47.20
C VAL A 347 -42.17 61.01 47.62
N ARG A 348 -41.32 61.78 46.93
CA ARG A 348 -41.01 63.17 47.33
C ARG A 348 -41.88 64.25 46.69
N ARG A 349 -42.93 63.87 45.95
CA ARG A 349 -43.92 64.78 45.34
C ARG A 349 -45.30 64.64 46.00
N ARG A 350 -45.35 64.69 47.33
CA ARG A 350 -46.58 64.92 48.12
C ARG A 350 -46.20 65.23 49.56
N GLN A 351 -45.93 66.50 49.86
CA GLN A 351 -46.39 67.22 51.05
C GLN A 351 -45.82 68.64 51.03
N ASN A 352 -46.75 69.58 51.27
CA ASN A 352 -46.48 70.97 51.63
C ASN A 352 -45.66 71.07 52.91
#